data_AF-A0A1H6U6V6-F1
#
_entry.id   AF-A0A1H6U6V6-F1
#
_cell.length_a   1.000
_cell.length_b   1.000
_cell.length_c   1.000
_cell.angle_alpha   90.00
_cell.angle_beta   90.00
_cell.angle_gamma   90.00
#
_symmetry.space_group_name_H-M   'P 1'
#
loop_
_entity.id
_entity.type
_entity.pdbx_description
1 polymer ?
#
loop_
_entity_poly.entity_id
_entity_poly.type
_entity_poly.pdbx_seq_one_letter_code
_entity_poly.pdbx_strand_id
1 'polypeptide(L)'
;MFRAMQPLLSPPAAQPGAPAPAPAAPDPLAFTPVPRKHRHDGWTAERQRGFIHALAETGSVKAAARRIGKTTEGAYHLRRQPEAESFRAAWEAALASGVQRLTDIAMERAMEGVPVPVFHKGEQVGERRWYNDRLLMFMLKHHLPDRYSNTALAPGTKHPETIAREAAKQCPACRERAEADERRAFAEAEAAKQSSEEFLVHLMRTYQIKVQSERRERLAGNWAAADFYLRQLNFFELILEGCGERMDIIDMHTRTRRGDGMYEREINCGTLTPILDKLRRDIWEAADEPPRPPIDLREFLPGSWMDYQGDTARERQHARAEAQRRIAESQAVWEASANEETWRRFKELGGA
;
A
#
# COMPACT_ATOMS: atom_id res chain seq x y z
N MET A 1 1.92 80.92 43.54
CA MET A 1 1.41 79.57 43.20
C MET A 1 2.26 79.02 42.06
N PHE A 2 3.16 78.11 42.41
CA PHE A 2 4.20 77.57 41.53
C PHE A 2 3.63 76.49 40.61
N ARG A 3 3.76 76.69 39.29
CA ARG A 3 3.52 75.70 38.25
C ARG A 3 4.82 74.92 38.05
N ALA A 4 4.93 73.74 38.64
CA ALA A 4 6.07 72.85 38.43
C ALA A 4 5.96 72.20 37.04
N MET A 5 6.75 72.71 36.08
CA MET A 5 7.09 72.04 34.84
C MET A 5 7.85 70.75 35.17
N GLN A 6 7.29 69.61 34.80
CA GLN A 6 8.04 68.35 34.76
C GLN A 6 9.13 68.44 33.67
N PRO A 7 10.33 67.90 33.91
CA PRO A 7 11.40 67.92 32.93
C PRO A 7 11.10 66.93 31.80
N LEU A 8 11.41 67.37 30.57
CA LEU A 8 11.37 66.55 29.36
C LEU A 8 12.35 65.39 29.51
N LEU A 9 11.85 64.16 29.36
CA LEU A 9 12.67 62.95 29.22
C LEU A 9 13.63 63.12 28.02
N SER A 10 14.92 62.90 28.26
CA SER A 10 15.90 62.86 27.18
C SER A 10 15.52 61.81 26.13
N PRO A 11 15.70 62.11 24.82
CA PRO A 11 15.42 61.14 23.77
C PRO A 11 16.34 59.90 23.92
N PRO A 12 15.84 58.69 23.61
CA PRO A 12 16.64 57.48 23.71
C PRO A 12 17.86 57.57 22.78
N ALA A 13 19.01 57.12 23.28
CA ALA A 13 20.27 57.11 22.54
C ALA A 13 20.10 56.42 21.18
N ALA A 14 20.65 57.05 20.14
CA ALA A 14 20.67 56.54 18.78
C ALA A 14 21.28 55.13 18.76
N GLN A 15 20.51 54.15 18.31
CA GLN A 15 21.01 52.80 18.06
C GLN A 15 22.04 52.87 16.92
N PRO A 16 23.22 52.25 17.07
CA PRO A 16 24.20 52.20 15.99
C PRO A 16 23.64 51.38 14.83
N GLY A 17 23.52 52.03 13.67
CA GLY A 17 23.43 51.44 12.33
C GLY A 17 22.49 50.25 12.18
N ALA A 18 21.25 50.51 11.76
CA ALA A 18 20.45 49.46 11.13
C ALA A 18 21.30 48.78 10.03
N PRO A 19 21.41 47.44 10.03
CA PRO A 19 22.12 46.75 8.96
C PRO A 19 21.46 47.13 7.63
N ALA A 20 22.29 47.49 6.65
CA ALA A 20 21.82 47.75 5.28
C ALA A 20 20.87 46.63 4.84
N PRO A 21 19.77 46.94 4.12
CA PRO A 21 18.83 45.92 3.70
C PRO A 21 19.61 44.84 2.96
N ALA A 22 19.46 43.59 3.43
CA ALA A 22 20.04 42.43 2.76
C ALA A 22 19.69 42.51 1.26
N PRO A 23 20.61 42.15 0.35
CA PRO A 23 20.33 42.18 -1.08
C PRO A 23 19.03 41.44 -1.32
N ALA A 24 18.05 42.12 -1.93
CA ALA A 24 16.75 41.54 -2.24
C ALA A 24 16.98 40.18 -2.88
N ALA A 25 16.38 39.12 -2.31
CA ALA A 25 16.50 37.78 -2.85
C ALA A 25 16.20 37.84 -4.35
N PRO A 26 17.05 37.25 -5.21
CA PRO A 26 16.86 37.32 -6.65
C PRO A 26 15.44 36.87 -6.98
N ASP A 27 14.70 37.69 -7.73
CA ASP A 27 13.33 37.40 -8.12
C ASP A 27 13.30 35.99 -8.72
N PRO A 28 12.61 35.01 -8.10
CA PRO A 28 12.61 33.64 -8.58
C PRO A 28 12.02 33.53 -9.99
N LEU A 29 11.31 34.55 -10.49
CA LEU A 29 10.78 34.62 -11.85
C LEU A 29 11.79 35.17 -12.88
N ALA A 30 12.90 35.75 -12.43
CA ALA A 30 13.98 36.28 -13.28
C ALA A 30 14.98 35.19 -13.68
N PHE A 31 14.50 34.12 -14.33
CA PHE A 31 15.32 33.03 -14.84
C PHE A 31 15.15 32.85 -16.35
N THR A 32 16.16 32.25 -16.99
CA THR A 32 16.13 31.89 -18.42
C THR A 32 15.40 30.56 -18.57
N PRO A 33 14.22 30.52 -19.24
CA PRO A 33 13.49 29.27 -19.44
C PRO A 33 14.28 28.28 -20.29
N VAL A 34 14.11 27.00 -19.99
CA VAL A 34 14.71 25.91 -20.77
C VAL A 34 14.12 25.94 -22.18
N PRO A 35 14.95 26.06 -23.24
CA PRO A 35 14.44 26.11 -24.60
C PRO A 35 13.82 24.76 -24.98
N ARG A 36 12.62 24.77 -25.56
CA ARG A 36 11.90 23.58 -26.01
C ARG A 36 11.29 23.84 -27.37
N LYS A 37 11.17 22.78 -28.18
CA LYS A 37 10.37 22.83 -29.41
C LYS A 37 8.93 23.26 -29.07
N HIS A 38 8.42 24.24 -29.79
CA HIS A 38 7.07 24.75 -29.57
C HIS A 38 6.04 23.62 -29.75
N ARG A 39 5.21 23.41 -28.72
CA ARG A 39 4.10 22.46 -28.71
C ARG A 39 2.98 23.09 -27.85
N HIS A 40 1.74 23.05 -28.33
CA HIS A 40 0.61 23.76 -27.69
C HIS A 40 0.35 23.31 -26.24
N ASP A 41 0.66 22.07 -25.91
CA ASP A 41 0.60 21.42 -24.59
C ASP A 41 2.00 21.23 -23.97
N GLY A 42 3.05 21.80 -24.53
CA GLY A 42 4.43 21.67 -24.07
C GLY A 42 4.78 22.56 -22.88
N TRP A 43 6.02 22.42 -22.39
CA TRP A 43 6.62 23.32 -21.39
C TRP A 43 7.08 24.62 -22.05
N THR A 44 6.14 25.50 -22.36
CA THR A 44 6.41 26.86 -22.85
C THR A 44 7.10 27.71 -21.78
N ALA A 45 7.80 28.77 -22.19
CA ALA A 45 8.46 29.70 -21.26
C ALA A 45 7.49 30.25 -20.20
N GLU A 46 6.27 30.60 -20.60
CA GLU A 46 5.20 31.06 -19.70
C GLU A 46 4.81 29.99 -18.67
N ARG A 47 4.68 28.73 -19.09
CA ARG A 47 4.36 27.63 -18.17
C ARG A 47 5.50 27.32 -17.21
N GLN A 48 6.75 27.50 -17.63
CA GLN A 48 7.89 27.36 -16.73
C GLN A 48 7.88 28.45 -15.67
N ARG A 49 7.64 29.71 -16.04
CA ARG A 49 7.49 30.82 -15.09
C ARG A 49 6.29 30.62 -14.16
N GLY A 50 5.15 30.22 -14.70
CA GLY A 50 3.95 29.91 -13.92
C GLY A 50 4.16 28.76 -12.94
N PHE A 51 4.95 27.76 -13.33
CA PHE A 51 5.34 26.66 -12.44
C PHE A 51 6.18 27.16 -11.27
N ILE A 52 7.22 27.97 -11.52
CA ILE A 52 8.08 28.52 -10.47
C ILE A 52 7.29 29.42 -9.52
N HIS A 53 6.40 30.27 -10.05
CA HIS A 53 5.48 31.06 -9.24
C HIS A 53 4.61 30.17 -8.34
N ALA A 54 3.94 29.16 -8.91
CA ALA A 54 3.10 28.24 -8.17
C ALA A 54 3.90 27.43 -7.12
N LEU A 55 5.17 27.12 -7.41
CA LEU A 55 6.06 26.45 -6.47
C LEU A 55 6.43 27.35 -5.30
N ALA A 56 6.69 28.64 -5.54
CA ALA A 56 6.97 29.61 -4.49
C ALA A 56 5.75 29.82 -3.56
N GLU A 57 4.54 29.82 -4.12
CA GLU A 57 3.31 29.96 -3.33
C GLU A 57 2.96 28.70 -2.51
N THR A 58 3.22 27.51 -3.05
CA THR A 58 2.72 26.25 -2.47
C THR A 58 3.76 25.44 -1.72
N GLY A 59 5.05 25.61 -2.03
CA GLY A 59 6.14 24.75 -1.54
C GLY A 59 6.03 23.29 -1.99
N SER A 60 5.10 22.95 -2.89
CA SER A 60 4.81 21.57 -3.29
C SER A 60 4.84 21.42 -4.80
N VAL A 61 5.79 20.62 -5.29
CA VAL A 61 5.98 20.33 -6.72
C VAL A 61 4.71 19.76 -7.36
N LYS A 62 4.04 18.84 -6.66
CA LYS A 62 2.80 18.22 -7.11
C LYS A 62 1.67 19.24 -7.23
N ALA A 63 1.52 20.13 -6.24
CA ALA A 63 0.50 21.17 -6.27
C ALA A 63 0.78 22.21 -7.36
N ALA A 64 2.04 22.62 -7.51
CA ALA A 64 2.48 23.56 -8.54
C ALA A 64 2.25 23.03 -9.95
N ALA A 65 2.63 21.77 -10.22
CA ALA A 65 2.43 21.13 -11.52
C ALA A 65 0.93 21.04 -11.87
N ARG A 66 0.09 20.65 -10.91
CA ARG A 66 -1.37 20.60 -11.09
C ARG A 66 -1.95 21.99 -11.39
N ARG A 67 -1.49 23.05 -10.72
CA ARG A 67 -1.98 24.41 -10.91
C ARG A 67 -1.78 24.93 -12.35
N ILE A 68 -0.75 24.44 -13.04
CA ILE A 68 -0.47 24.81 -14.44
C ILE A 68 -0.89 23.75 -15.47
N GLY A 69 -1.64 22.73 -15.06
CA GLY A 69 -2.07 21.64 -15.95
C GLY A 69 -0.91 20.80 -16.48
N LYS A 70 0.11 20.52 -15.65
CA LYS A 70 1.25 19.65 -15.96
C LYS A 70 1.40 18.51 -14.97
N THR A 71 2.12 17.48 -15.41
CA THR A 71 2.49 16.34 -14.57
C THR A 71 3.75 16.65 -13.77
N THR A 72 3.84 16.06 -12.57
CA THR A 72 5.02 16.19 -11.69
C THR A 72 6.26 15.64 -12.38
N GLU A 73 6.11 14.50 -13.08
CA GLU A 73 7.15 13.82 -13.84
C GLU A 73 7.70 14.73 -14.95
N GLY A 74 6.82 15.48 -15.63
CA GLY A 74 7.20 16.44 -16.65
C GLY A 74 8.05 17.59 -16.10
N ALA A 75 7.74 18.07 -14.89
CA ALA A 75 8.51 19.11 -14.22
C ALA A 75 9.92 18.62 -13.84
N TYR A 76 10.04 17.40 -13.31
CA TYR A 76 11.34 16.78 -13.04
C TYR A 76 12.13 16.47 -14.31
N HIS A 77 11.46 16.04 -15.38
CA HIS A 77 12.12 15.83 -16.67
C HIS A 77 12.72 17.14 -17.22
N LEU A 78 11.99 18.25 -17.08
CA LEU A 78 12.47 19.58 -17.46
C LEU A 78 13.69 20.00 -16.62
N ARG A 79 13.65 19.75 -15.31
CA ARG A 79 14.74 20.04 -14.37
C ARG A 79 16.06 19.32 -14.71
N ARG A 80 15.98 18.12 -15.30
CA ARG A 80 17.14 17.30 -15.68
C ARG A 80 17.76 17.67 -17.03
N GLN A 81 17.20 18.62 -17.78
CA GLN A 81 17.77 18.99 -19.08
C GLN A 81 19.13 19.71 -18.90
N PRO A 82 20.09 19.54 -19.82
CA PRO A 82 21.41 20.18 -19.73
C PRO A 82 21.33 21.72 -19.63
N GLU A 83 20.37 22.32 -20.32
CA GLU A 83 20.17 23.78 -20.38
C GLU A 83 19.31 24.33 -19.22
N ALA A 84 18.99 23.49 -18.22
CA ALA A 84 18.10 23.85 -17.12
C ALA A 84 18.77 24.48 -15.90
N GLU A 85 20.01 24.97 -16.02
CA GLU A 85 20.74 25.57 -14.88
C GLU A 85 19.96 26.72 -14.24
N SER A 86 19.52 27.70 -15.04
CA SER A 86 18.77 28.86 -14.53
C SER A 86 17.41 28.45 -13.95
N PHE A 87 16.73 27.47 -14.57
CA PHE A 87 15.47 26.91 -14.05
C PHE A 87 15.67 26.17 -12.73
N ARG A 88 16.79 25.44 -12.54
CA ARG A 88 17.13 24.78 -11.28
C ARG A 88 17.36 25.79 -10.16
N ALA A 89 18.10 26.88 -10.45
CA ALA A 89 18.31 27.95 -9.47
C ALA A 89 16.98 28.60 -9.04
N ALA A 90 16.11 28.91 -10.00
CA ALA A 90 14.77 29.45 -9.74
C ALA A 90 13.89 28.49 -8.93
N TRP A 91 14.00 27.19 -9.21
CA TRP A 91 13.28 26.14 -8.48
C TRP A 91 13.69 26.09 -7.01
N GLU A 92 14.98 26.12 -6.72
CA GLU A 92 15.48 26.11 -5.33
C GLU A 92 15.09 27.39 -4.59
N ALA A 93 15.17 28.55 -5.24
CA ALA A 93 14.71 29.82 -4.66
C ALA A 93 13.20 29.82 -4.36
N ALA A 94 12.40 29.24 -5.26
CA ALA A 94 10.97 29.06 -5.05
C ALA A 94 10.68 28.08 -3.90
N LEU A 95 11.40 26.97 -3.78
CA LEU A 95 11.27 26.06 -2.64
C LEU A 95 11.62 26.75 -1.32
N ALA A 96 12.69 27.53 -1.27
CA ALA A 96 13.07 28.30 -0.08
C ALA A 96 11.94 29.25 0.35
N SER A 97 11.29 29.91 -0.61
CA SER A 97 10.12 30.77 -0.36
C SER A 97 8.92 29.98 0.18
N GLY A 98 8.66 28.80 -0.39
CA GLY A 98 7.59 27.89 0.07
C GLY A 98 7.84 27.34 1.48
N VAL A 99 9.10 27.06 1.84
CA VAL A 99 9.49 26.62 3.19
C VAL A 99 9.19 27.71 4.22
N GLN A 100 9.50 28.98 3.93
CA GLN A 100 9.17 30.09 4.83
C GLN A 100 7.66 30.14 5.14
N ARG A 101 6.82 29.95 4.11
CA ARG A 101 5.36 29.91 4.28
C ARG A 101 4.89 28.69 5.09
N LEU A 102 5.55 27.53 4.94
CA LEU A 102 5.26 26.36 5.77
C LEU A 102 5.56 26.66 7.25
N THR A 103 6.61 27.40 7.55
CA THR A 103 6.93 27.87 8.90
C THR A 103 5.81 28.75 9.46
N ASP A 104 5.29 29.70 8.67
CA ASP A 104 4.18 30.57 9.10
C ASP A 104 2.91 29.77 9.39
N ILE A 105 2.54 28.83 8.51
CA ILE A 105 1.39 27.94 8.70
C ILE A 105 1.59 27.04 9.92
N ALA A 106 2.81 26.55 10.14
CA ALA A 106 3.14 25.72 11.29
C ALA A 106 3.03 26.52 12.61
N MET A 107 3.48 27.77 12.63
CA MET A 107 3.31 28.70 13.77
C MET A 107 1.83 28.91 14.07
N GLU A 108 1.04 29.26 13.06
CA GLU A 108 -0.41 29.47 13.21
C GLU A 108 -1.10 28.22 13.76
N ARG A 109 -0.82 27.04 13.21
CA ARG A 109 -1.37 25.77 13.71
C ARG A 109 -0.92 25.42 15.12
N ALA A 110 0.31 25.77 15.49
CA ALA A 110 0.81 25.54 16.84
C ALA A 110 0.12 26.47 17.86
N MET A 111 -0.19 27.70 17.48
CA MET A 111 -0.85 28.70 18.33
C MET A 111 -2.37 28.52 18.40
N GLU A 112 -3.03 28.37 17.25
CA GLU A 112 -4.50 28.32 17.15
C GLU A 112 -5.06 26.90 17.30
N GLY A 113 -4.25 25.88 17.03
CA GLY A 113 -4.68 24.49 16.92
C GLY A 113 -5.35 24.19 15.57
N VAL A 114 -5.69 22.92 15.34
CA VAL A 114 -6.41 22.48 14.16
C VAL A 114 -7.88 22.23 14.51
N PRO A 115 -8.85 22.81 13.78
CA PRO A 115 -10.27 22.55 13.99
C PRO A 115 -10.60 21.10 13.64
N VAL A 116 -11.14 20.35 14.60
CA VAL A 116 -11.60 18.97 14.41
C VAL A 116 -13.13 18.94 14.57
N PRO A 117 -13.88 18.63 13.50
CA PRO A 117 -15.34 18.57 13.59
C PRO A 117 -15.77 17.44 14.52
N VAL A 118 -16.77 17.73 15.36
CA VAL A 118 -17.38 16.75 16.27
C VAL A 118 -18.71 16.31 15.67
N PHE A 119 -18.78 15.03 15.31
CA PHE A 119 -19.98 14.42 14.74
C PHE A 119 -20.76 13.63 15.79
N HIS A 120 -22.08 13.75 15.77
CA HIS A 120 -22.97 12.91 16.56
C HIS A 120 -24.18 12.53 15.70
N LYS A 121 -24.47 11.23 15.61
CA LYS A 121 -25.53 10.67 14.74
C LYS A 121 -25.43 11.09 13.26
N GLY A 122 -24.22 11.28 12.75
CA GLY A 122 -23.98 11.63 11.34
C GLY A 122 -24.08 13.12 11.03
N GLU A 123 -24.49 13.96 11.99
CA GLU A 123 -24.52 15.42 11.84
C GLU A 123 -23.33 16.06 12.58
N GLN A 124 -22.78 17.13 12.02
CA GLN A 124 -21.74 17.92 12.68
C GLN A 124 -22.39 18.78 13.76
N VAL A 125 -22.14 18.46 15.03
CA VAL A 125 -22.76 19.12 16.19
C VAL A 125 -21.85 20.21 16.77
N GLY A 126 -20.57 20.23 16.38
CA GLY A 126 -19.65 21.29 16.79
C GLY A 126 -18.23 21.09 16.28
N GLU A 127 -17.30 21.79 16.91
CA GLU A 127 -15.88 21.74 16.60
C GLU A 127 -15.06 21.73 17.90
N ARG A 128 -13.99 20.94 17.92
CA ARG A 128 -12.98 20.95 18.98
C ARG A 128 -11.63 21.29 18.37
N ARG A 129 -10.85 22.15 19.04
CA ARG A 129 -9.47 22.45 18.63
C ARG A 129 -8.51 21.35 19.11
N TRP A 130 -7.72 20.82 18.19
CA TRP A 130 -6.63 19.87 18.48
C TRP A 130 -5.28 20.58 18.39
N TYR A 131 -4.56 20.62 19.51
CA TYR A 131 -3.21 21.16 19.60
C TYR A 131 -2.19 20.03 19.48
N ASN A 132 -1.17 20.22 18.65
CA ASN A 132 -0.12 19.23 18.45
C ASN A 132 1.14 19.63 19.23
N ASP A 133 1.32 19.04 20.41
CA ASP A 133 2.44 19.35 21.30
C ASP A 133 3.81 19.04 20.67
N ARG A 134 3.88 18.07 19.74
CA ARG A 134 5.12 17.78 19.00
C ARG A 134 5.46 18.89 18.03
N LEU A 135 4.46 19.46 17.35
CA LEU A 135 4.65 20.62 16.49
C LEU A 135 5.10 21.82 17.32
N LEU A 136 4.45 22.09 18.45
CA LEU A 136 4.84 23.16 19.36
C LEU A 136 6.30 23.01 19.82
N MET A 137 6.67 21.82 20.31
CA MET A 137 8.05 21.53 20.73
C MET A 137 9.05 21.63 19.58
N PHE A 138 8.67 21.26 18.35
CA PHE A 138 9.51 21.43 17.17
C PHE A 138 9.78 22.91 16.88
N MET A 139 8.74 23.76 16.91
CA MET A 139 8.89 25.20 16.68
C MET A 139 9.76 25.87 17.76
N LEU A 140 9.58 25.49 19.03
CA LEU A 140 10.42 25.98 20.14
C LEU A 140 11.89 25.61 19.96
N LYS A 141 12.19 24.37 19.53
CA LYS A 141 13.56 23.93 19.24
C LYS A 141 14.19 24.67 18.06
N HIS A 142 13.40 24.95 17.02
CA HIS A 142 13.87 25.62 15.81
C HIS A 142 14.16 27.11 16.05
N HIS A 143 13.29 27.82 16.76
CA HIS A 143 13.41 29.28 16.97
C HIS A 143 14.18 29.67 18.24
N LEU A 144 14.24 28.78 19.24
CA LEU A 144 14.93 29.03 20.51
C LEU A 144 15.87 27.85 20.83
N PRO A 145 16.84 27.54 19.94
CA PRO A 145 17.73 26.41 20.11
C PRO A 145 18.55 26.51 21.40
N ASP A 146 19.03 27.70 21.78
CA ASP A 146 19.84 27.85 23.00
C ASP A 146 19.10 27.45 24.29
N ARG A 147 17.76 27.53 24.28
CA ARG A 147 16.91 27.18 25.44
C ARG A 147 16.35 25.76 25.38
N TYR A 148 15.98 25.29 24.19
CA TYR A 148 15.20 24.06 24.02
C TYR A 148 15.88 22.99 23.17
N SER A 149 16.99 23.31 22.50
CA SER A 149 17.80 22.30 21.84
C SER A 149 18.60 21.51 22.88
N ASN A 150 18.90 20.25 22.55
CA ASN A 150 19.65 19.36 23.44
C ASN A 150 21.12 19.80 23.63
N THR A 151 21.59 20.88 23.00
CA THR A 151 22.98 21.35 23.13
C THR A 151 23.28 22.00 24.49
N ALA A 152 22.26 22.37 25.27
CA ALA A 152 22.42 22.85 26.64
C ALA A 152 22.62 21.72 27.68
N LEU A 153 22.45 20.45 27.29
CA LEU A 153 22.87 19.33 28.11
C LEU A 153 24.33 19.02 27.75
N ALA A 154 25.25 19.29 28.67
CA ALA A 154 26.65 18.92 28.53
C ALA A 154 26.74 17.44 28.10
N PRO A 155 27.53 17.10 27.05
CA PRO A 155 27.76 15.70 26.71
C PRO A 155 28.46 15.04 27.91
N GLY A 156 27.74 14.18 28.63
CA GLY A 156 28.37 13.34 29.67
C GLY A 156 27.86 13.44 31.11
N THR A 157 26.61 13.80 31.39
CA THR A 157 26.02 13.53 32.73
C THR A 157 25.06 12.33 32.72
N LYS A 158 25.36 11.29 31.94
CA LYS A 158 24.76 9.99 32.27
C LYS A 158 25.49 9.50 33.52
N HIS A 159 24.74 9.19 34.57
CA HIS A 159 25.31 8.60 35.80
C HIS A 159 26.20 7.41 35.42
N PRO A 160 27.36 7.19 36.05
CA PRO A 160 28.28 6.10 35.69
C PRO A 160 27.60 4.74 35.62
N GLU A 161 26.65 4.49 36.53
CA GLU A 161 25.83 3.28 36.53
C GLU A 161 24.88 3.20 35.32
N THR A 162 24.39 4.33 34.82
CA THR A 162 23.58 4.37 33.60
C THR A 162 24.43 4.06 32.38
N ILE A 163 25.67 4.56 32.32
CA ILE A 163 26.62 4.22 31.25
C ILE A 163 26.97 2.73 31.31
N ALA A 164 27.28 2.20 32.50
CA ALA A 164 27.58 0.79 32.70
C ALA A 164 26.38 -0.12 32.34
N ARG A 165 25.17 0.28 32.73
CA ARG A 165 23.93 -0.44 32.40
C ARG A 165 23.61 -0.38 30.90
N GLU A 166 23.81 0.76 30.25
CA GLU A 166 23.63 0.90 28.80
C GLU A 166 24.68 0.10 28.03
N ALA A 167 25.95 0.13 28.45
CA ALA A 167 27.03 -0.66 27.87
C ALA A 167 26.80 -2.18 28.04
N ALA A 168 26.30 -2.62 29.21
CA ALA A 168 25.93 -4.02 29.45
C ALA A 168 24.75 -4.46 28.56
N LYS A 169 23.77 -3.58 28.30
CA LYS A 169 22.66 -3.82 27.36
C LYS A 169 23.09 -3.77 25.89
N GLN A 170 24.09 -2.95 25.55
CA GLN A 170 24.61 -2.78 24.18
C GLN A 170 25.76 -3.74 23.85
N CYS A 171 26.15 -4.64 24.76
CA CYS A 171 27.16 -5.65 24.48
C CYS A 171 26.76 -6.47 23.24
N PRO A 172 27.54 -6.44 22.14
CA PRO A 172 27.19 -7.11 20.90
C PRO A 172 26.92 -8.62 21.07
N ALA A 173 27.73 -9.29 21.90
CA ALA A 173 27.56 -10.71 22.18
C ALA A 173 26.32 -11.02 23.03
N CYS A 174 25.98 -10.17 24.01
CA CYS A 174 24.75 -10.32 24.79
C CYS A 174 23.51 -10.03 23.94
N ARG A 175 23.60 -9.05 23.04
CA ARG A 175 22.55 -8.73 22.07
C ARG A 175 22.33 -9.89 21.09
N GLU A 176 23.40 -10.45 20.54
CA GLU A 176 23.30 -11.60 19.63
C GLU A 176 22.71 -12.83 20.32
N ARG A 177 23.08 -13.09 21.57
CA ARG A 177 22.47 -14.15 22.41
C ARG A 177 21.00 -13.86 22.69
N ALA A 178 20.64 -12.65 23.10
CA ALA A 178 19.25 -12.26 23.34
C ALA A 178 18.41 -12.36 22.06
N GLU A 179 18.93 -11.90 20.91
CA GLU A 179 18.27 -12.04 19.60
C GLU A 179 18.18 -13.52 19.18
N ALA A 180 19.16 -14.37 19.52
CA ALA A 180 19.09 -15.81 19.29
C ALA A 180 18.05 -16.49 20.20
N ASP A 181 17.97 -16.10 21.47
CA ASP A 181 17.01 -16.59 22.45
C ASP A 181 15.59 -16.13 22.12
N GLU A 182 15.40 -14.89 21.67
CA GLU A 182 14.13 -14.37 21.16
C GLU A 182 13.70 -15.11 19.88
N ARG A 183 14.63 -15.39 18.96
CA ARG A 183 14.33 -16.20 17.76
C ARG A 183 13.95 -17.64 18.12
N ARG A 184 14.62 -18.25 19.11
CA ARG A 184 14.28 -19.58 19.64
C ARG A 184 12.94 -19.57 20.32
N ALA A 185 12.68 -18.62 21.22
CA ALA A 185 11.41 -18.47 21.91
C ALA A 185 10.24 -18.19 20.95
N PHE A 186 10.46 -17.39 19.90
CA PHE A 186 9.47 -17.18 18.84
C PHE A 186 9.22 -18.47 18.06
N ALA A 187 10.27 -19.20 17.67
CA ALA A 187 10.12 -20.48 16.97
C ALA A 187 9.44 -21.54 17.84
N GLU A 188 9.75 -21.60 19.13
CA GLU A 188 9.13 -22.50 20.11
C GLU A 188 7.68 -22.11 20.39
N ALA A 189 7.36 -20.82 20.49
CA ALA A 189 5.99 -20.33 20.65
C ALA A 189 5.14 -20.56 19.39
N GLU A 190 5.71 -20.40 18.20
CA GLU A 190 5.03 -20.75 16.94
C GLU A 190 4.86 -22.26 16.78
N ALA A 191 5.87 -23.06 17.13
CA ALA A 191 5.76 -24.52 17.16
C ALA A 191 4.73 -24.99 18.20
N ALA A 192 4.61 -24.32 19.35
CA ALA A 192 3.62 -24.61 20.37
C ALA A 192 2.19 -24.19 19.97
N LYS A 193 2.03 -23.15 19.15
CA LYS A 193 0.73 -22.78 18.54
C LYS A 193 0.29 -23.75 17.45
N GLN A 194 1.23 -24.54 16.92
CA GLN A 194 0.97 -25.58 15.93
C GLN A 194 1.05 -26.95 16.61
N SER A 195 0.09 -27.27 17.49
CA SER A 195 -0.34 -28.66 17.50
C SER A 195 -0.96 -28.89 16.12
N SER A 196 -0.29 -29.70 15.27
CA SER A 196 -0.72 -29.90 13.87
C SER A 196 -2.19 -30.31 13.76
N GLU A 197 -2.71 -30.93 14.82
CA GLU A 197 -4.09 -31.38 14.95
C GLU A 197 -5.09 -30.23 15.18
N GLU A 198 -4.87 -29.30 16.12
CA GLU A 198 -5.80 -28.18 16.35
C GLU A 198 -5.84 -27.21 15.16
N PHE A 199 -4.68 -26.98 14.53
CA PHE A 199 -4.59 -26.18 13.32
C PHE A 199 -5.36 -26.82 12.15
N LEU A 200 -5.19 -28.13 11.94
CA LEU A 200 -5.90 -28.86 10.90
C LEU A 200 -7.42 -28.87 11.15
N VAL A 201 -7.85 -29.08 12.40
CA VAL A 201 -9.27 -29.02 12.78
C VAL A 201 -9.85 -27.63 12.52
N HIS A 202 -9.13 -26.56 12.85
CA HIS A 202 -9.56 -25.20 12.58
C HIS A 202 -9.66 -24.90 11.08
N LEU A 203 -8.69 -25.38 10.29
CA LEU A 203 -8.64 -25.20 8.84
C LEU A 203 -9.81 -25.93 8.15
N MET A 204 -10.08 -27.18 8.54
CA MET A 204 -11.20 -27.98 8.04
C MET A 204 -12.55 -27.34 8.41
N ARG A 205 -12.71 -26.85 9.65
CA ARG A 205 -13.92 -26.13 10.08
C ARG A 205 -14.14 -24.85 9.26
N THR A 206 -13.08 -24.11 9.01
CA THR A 206 -13.15 -22.90 8.18
C THR A 206 -13.52 -23.24 6.75
N TYR A 207 -12.94 -24.29 6.17
CA TYR A 207 -13.30 -24.79 4.84
C TYR A 207 -14.80 -25.11 4.74
N GLN A 208 -15.38 -25.84 5.72
CA GLN A 208 -16.82 -26.13 5.77
C GLN A 208 -17.67 -24.85 5.75
N ILE A 209 -17.33 -23.87 6.60
CA ILE A 209 -18.03 -22.58 6.65
C ILE A 209 -17.97 -21.89 5.28
N LYS A 210 -16.83 -21.94 4.60
CA LYS A 210 -16.64 -21.31 3.28
C LYS A 210 -17.43 -22.00 2.18
N VAL A 211 -17.57 -23.33 2.22
CA VAL A 211 -18.45 -24.08 1.31
C VAL A 211 -19.90 -23.62 1.49
N GLN A 212 -20.35 -23.52 2.74
CA GLN A 212 -21.70 -23.04 3.06
C GLN A 212 -21.91 -21.56 2.68
N SER A 213 -20.89 -20.72 2.86
CA SER A 213 -20.92 -19.30 2.46
C SER A 213 -20.98 -19.12 0.95
N GLU A 214 -20.13 -19.81 0.20
CA GLU A 214 -20.15 -19.79 -1.28
C GLU A 214 -21.54 -20.13 -1.79
N ARG A 215 -22.12 -21.20 -1.24
CA ARG A 215 -23.44 -21.66 -1.64
C ARG A 215 -24.55 -20.69 -1.28
N ARG A 216 -24.52 -20.14 -0.06
CA ARG A 216 -25.47 -19.12 0.40
C ARG A 216 -25.48 -17.91 -0.52
N GLU A 217 -24.30 -17.42 -0.91
CA GLU A 217 -24.18 -16.29 -1.82
C GLU A 217 -24.65 -16.63 -3.24
N ARG A 218 -24.41 -17.86 -3.72
CA ARG A 218 -24.99 -18.29 -5.01
C ARG A 218 -26.52 -18.31 -4.97
N LEU A 219 -27.11 -18.86 -3.91
CA LEU A 219 -28.58 -18.90 -3.75
C LEU A 219 -29.16 -17.49 -3.59
N ALA A 220 -28.43 -16.59 -2.93
CA ALA A 220 -28.78 -15.17 -2.81
C ALA A 220 -28.55 -14.36 -4.11
N GLY A 221 -27.99 -14.96 -5.17
CA GLY A 221 -27.69 -14.30 -6.44
C GLY A 221 -26.50 -13.33 -6.39
N ASN A 222 -25.68 -13.38 -5.35
CA ASN A 222 -24.50 -12.54 -5.16
C ASN A 222 -23.24 -13.22 -5.73
N TRP A 223 -23.14 -13.23 -7.06
CA TRP A 223 -22.09 -13.96 -7.80
C TRP A 223 -20.67 -13.53 -7.47
N ALA A 224 -20.44 -12.25 -7.18
CA ALA A 224 -19.11 -11.74 -6.85
C ALA A 224 -18.61 -12.27 -5.48
N ALA A 225 -19.51 -12.35 -4.50
CA ALA A 225 -19.18 -12.90 -3.19
C ALA A 225 -19.01 -14.43 -3.26
N ALA A 226 -19.85 -15.12 -4.03
CA ALA A 226 -19.69 -16.55 -4.29
C ALA A 226 -18.33 -16.85 -4.95
N ASP A 227 -17.95 -16.12 -5.99
CA ASP A 227 -16.66 -16.27 -6.68
C ASP A 227 -15.46 -15.95 -5.75
N PHE A 228 -15.62 -14.98 -4.84
CA PHE A 228 -14.63 -14.74 -3.79
C PHE A 228 -14.47 -15.96 -2.87
N TYR A 229 -15.57 -16.54 -2.37
CA TYR A 229 -15.51 -17.74 -1.53
C TYR A 229 -14.95 -18.95 -2.28
N LEU A 230 -15.25 -19.09 -3.58
CA LEU A 230 -14.68 -20.14 -4.43
C LEU A 230 -13.15 -20.03 -4.54
N ARG A 231 -12.61 -18.82 -4.74
CA ARG A 231 -11.15 -18.62 -4.73
C ARG A 231 -10.53 -18.95 -3.37
N GLN A 232 -11.21 -18.60 -2.27
CA GLN A 232 -10.75 -18.98 -0.93
C GLN A 232 -10.74 -20.50 -0.77
N LEU A 233 -11.79 -21.19 -1.20
CA LEU A 233 -11.85 -22.66 -1.15
C LEU A 233 -10.69 -23.29 -1.93
N ASN A 234 -10.43 -22.86 -3.17
CA ASN A 234 -9.31 -23.37 -3.97
C ASN A 234 -7.96 -23.15 -3.27
N PHE A 235 -7.78 -22.01 -2.60
CA PHE A 235 -6.55 -21.74 -1.86
C PHE A 235 -6.38 -22.69 -0.65
N PHE A 236 -7.46 -22.99 0.06
CA PHE A 236 -7.43 -23.97 1.16
C PHE A 236 -7.08 -25.38 0.64
N GLU A 237 -7.62 -25.78 -0.51
CA GLU A 237 -7.33 -27.07 -1.14
C GLU A 237 -5.85 -27.19 -1.51
N LEU A 238 -5.30 -26.15 -2.14
CA LEU A 238 -3.87 -26.08 -2.48
C LEU A 238 -2.97 -26.16 -1.24
N ILE A 239 -3.34 -25.47 -0.16
CA ILE A 239 -2.59 -25.54 1.10
C ILE A 239 -2.67 -26.95 1.67
N LEU A 240 -3.86 -27.52 1.80
CA LEU A 240 -4.06 -28.84 2.41
C LEU A 240 -3.32 -29.92 1.63
N GLU A 241 -3.32 -29.88 0.31
CA GLU A 241 -2.57 -30.82 -0.54
C GLU A 241 -1.06 -30.58 -0.51
N GLY A 242 -0.61 -29.33 -0.35
CA GLY A 242 0.82 -28.95 -0.37
C GLY A 242 1.51 -28.88 1.01
N CYS A 243 0.79 -29.16 2.10
CA CYS A 243 1.17 -28.86 3.49
C CYS A 243 2.32 -29.73 4.05
N GLY A 244 3.55 -29.47 3.60
CA GLY A 244 4.79 -30.02 4.17
C GLY A 244 6.09 -29.43 3.60
N GLU A 245 6.02 -28.74 2.48
CA GLU A 245 7.17 -28.32 1.68
C GLU A 245 7.38 -26.78 1.82
N ARG A 246 8.61 -26.34 2.15
CA ARG A 246 9.04 -24.92 2.25
C ARG A 246 9.95 -24.53 1.08
N MET A 247 9.61 -23.49 0.32
CA MET A 247 10.39 -22.88 -0.80
C MET A 247 10.73 -23.80 -2.00
N ASP A 248 10.78 -25.10 -1.78
CA ASP A 248 10.57 -26.19 -2.74
C ASP A 248 9.33 -26.04 -3.64
N ILE A 249 8.26 -25.32 -3.29
CA ILE A 249 7.19 -25.01 -4.28
C ILE A 249 7.73 -24.13 -5.43
N ILE A 250 8.64 -23.20 -5.14
CA ILE A 250 9.30 -22.39 -6.18
C ILE A 250 10.34 -23.24 -6.93
N ASP A 251 11.13 -24.07 -6.23
CA ASP A 251 12.10 -24.99 -6.83
C ASP A 251 11.43 -26.17 -7.61
N MET A 252 10.21 -26.58 -7.25
CA MET A 252 9.37 -27.57 -7.93
C MET A 252 8.81 -27.02 -9.25
N HIS A 253 8.64 -25.70 -9.33
CA HIS A 253 8.35 -25.00 -10.57
C HIS A 253 9.60 -24.55 -11.35
N THR A 254 10.83 -24.73 -10.81
CA THR A 254 12.05 -24.15 -11.41
C THR A 254 13.28 -25.06 -11.51
N ARG A 255 13.30 -26.29 -10.98
CA ARG A 255 14.45 -27.21 -11.12
C ARG A 255 14.09 -28.58 -11.72
N THR A 256 14.58 -28.75 -12.93
CA THR A 256 14.72 -30.00 -13.69
C THR A 256 15.55 -31.05 -12.94
N ARG A 257 14.98 -32.23 -12.70
CA ARG A 257 15.78 -33.46 -12.65
C ARG A 257 16.06 -33.83 -14.11
N ARG A 258 17.34 -33.76 -14.49
CA ARG A 258 17.93 -34.19 -15.77
C ARG A 258 17.01 -35.06 -16.64
N GLY A 259 16.65 -34.57 -17.83
CA GLY A 259 16.33 -35.44 -18.96
C GLY A 259 15.13 -35.01 -19.78
N ASP A 260 13.99 -34.78 -19.15
CA ASP A 260 12.70 -34.71 -19.85
C ASP A 260 11.98 -33.37 -19.61
N GLY A 261 11.12 -33.02 -20.56
CA GLY A 261 10.63 -31.67 -20.82
C GLY A 261 10.11 -30.87 -19.63
N MET A 262 10.27 -29.55 -19.72
CA MET A 262 9.57 -28.61 -18.84
C MET A 262 8.05 -28.91 -18.86
N TYR A 263 7.44 -28.92 -17.68
CA TYR A 263 5.99 -28.93 -17.41
C TYR A 263 5.27 -30.27 -17.23
N GLU A 264 5.97 -31.40 -17.19
CA GLU A 264 5.34 -32.65 -16.74
C GLU A 264 5.64 -32.94 -15.28
N ARG A 265 4.75 -32.48 -14.42
CA ARG A 265 4.51 -33.22 -13.18
C ARG A 265 3.02 -33.36 -12.92
N GLU A 266 2.66 -34.60 -12.69
CA GLU A 266 1.33 -35.15 -12.50
C GLU A 266 0.61 -34.39 -11.38
N ILE A 267 -0.52 -33.77 -11.70
CA ILE A 267 -1.46 -33.26 -10.70
C ILE A 267 -2.12 -34.51 -10.10
N ASN A 268 -1.45 -35.15 -9.14
CA ASN A 268 -2.01 -36.28 -8.42
C ASN A 268 -3.05 -35.75 -7.44
N CYS A 269 -4.27 -36.29 -7.49
CA CYS A 269 -5.27 -36.04 -6.44
C CYS A 269 -4.72 -36.63 -5.13
N GLY A 270 -4.16 -35.78 -4.27
CA GLY A 270 -3.57 -36.19 -3.00
C GLY A 270 -4.61 -36.84 -2.07
N THR A 271 -4.15 -37.47 -0.99
CA THR A 271 -5.00 -38.20 -0.01
C THR A 271 -6.13 -37.36 0.59
N LEU A 272 -6.01 -36.03 0.59
CA LEU A 272 -7.02 -35.12 1.12
C LEU A 272 -8.12 -34.76 0.10
N THR A 273 -7.88 -34.89 -1.20
CA THR A 273 -8.86 -34.58 -2.26
C THR A 273 -10.16 -35.39 -2.10
N PRO A 274 -10.11 -36.73 -1.94
CA PRO A 274 -11.32 -37.53 -1.74
C PRO A 274 -12.05 -37.18 -0.44
N ILE A 275 -11.30 -36.81 0.61
CA ILE A 275 -11.86 -36.41 1.91
C ILE A 275 -12.61 -35.08 1.78
N LEU A 276 -12.03 -34.11 1.06
CA LEU A 276 -12.64 -32.80 0.81
C LEU A 276 -13.84 -32.89 -0.15
N ASP A 277 -13.78 -33.73 -1.19
CA ASP A 277 -14.93 -33.99 -2.07
C ASP A 277 -16.07 -34.65 -1.30
N LYS A 278 -15.78 -35.69 -0.50
CA LYS A 278 -16.77 -36.33 0.36
C LYS A 278 -17.39 -35.30 1.32
N LEU A 279 -16.58 -34.47 1.97
CA LEU A 279 -17.06 -33.44 2.89
C LEU A 279 -18.00 -32.44 2.20
N ARG A 280 -17.68 -32.01 0.97
CA ARG A 280 -18.58 -31.15 0.20
C ARG A 280 -19.89 -31.85 -0.16
N ARG A 281 -19.83 -33.12 -0.58
CA ARG A 281 -21.03 -33.93 -0.88
C ARG A 281 -21.92 -34.08 0.34
N ASP A 282 -21.33 -34.41 1.49
CA ASP A 282 -22.06 -34.53 2.76
C ASP A 282 -22.76 -33.20 3.14
N ILE A 283 -22.10 -32.05 2.93
CA ILE A 283 -22.69 -30.72 3.17
C ILE A 283 -23.87 -30.45 2.23
N TRP A 284 -23.75 -30.83 0.96
CA TRP A 284 -24.80 -30.63 -0.04
C TRP A 284 -25.99 -31.55 0.19
N GLU A 285 -25.73 -32.81 0.55
CA GLU A 285 -26.77 -33.78 0.93
C GLU A 285 -27.52 -33.34 2.19
N ALA A 286 -26.79 -32.84 3.21
CA ALA A 286 -27.40 -32.28 4.42
C ALA A 286 -28.25 -31.01 4.14
N ALA A 287 -28.03 -30.35 3.01
CA ALA A 287 -28.79 -29.22 2.53
C ALA A 287 -29.89 -29.60 1.52
N ASP A 288 -30.16 -30.89 1.31
CA ASP A 288 -31.15 -31.45 0.37
C ASP A 288 -30.89 -31.01 -1.09
N GLU A 289 -29.62 -30.93 -1.48
CA GLU A 289 -29.21 -30.46 -2.80
C GLU A 289 -28.96 -31.57 -3.82
N PRO A 290 -29.11 -31.29 -5.13
CA PRO A 290 -28.83 -32.27 -6.17
C PRO A 290 -27.35 -32.72 -6.13
N PRO A 291 -27.08 -33.99 -6.48
CA PRO A 291 -25.75 -34.56 -6.37
C PRO A 291 -24.76 -33.81 -7.26
N ARG A 292 -23.60 -33.45 -6.70
CA ARG A 292 -22.51 -32.80 -7.44
C ARG A 292 -22.05 -33.71 -8.59
N PRO A 293 -21.75 -33.14 -9.78
CA PRO A 293 -21.09 -33.89 -10.86
C PRO A 293 -19.88 -34.67 -10.33
N PRO A 294 -19.64 -35.87 -10.85
CA PRO A 294 -18.48 -36.66 -10.46
C PRO A 294 -17.21 -35.84 -10.74
N ILE A 295 -16.35 -35.72 -9.73
CA ILE A 295 -15.00 -35.20 -9.91
C ILE A 295 -14.15 -36.37 -10.39
N ASP A 296 -13.27 -36.08 -11.33
CA ASP A 296 -12.27 -37.03 -11.77
C ASP A 296 -11.18 -37.18 -10.69
N LEU A 297 -11.35 -38.16 -9.80
CA LEU A 297 -10.45 -38.45 -8.69
C LEU A 297 -9.35 -39.46 -9.07
N ARG A 298 -9.05 -39.62 -10.37
CA ARG A 298 -7.99 -40.54 -10.79
C ARG A 298 -6.68 -40.13 -10.11
N GLU A 299 -6.04 -41.09 -9.45
CA GLU A 299 -4.75 -40.93 -8.76
C GLU A 299 -3.70 -40.33 -9.69
N PHE A 300 -3.80 -40.71 -10.97
CA PHE A 300 -3.10 -40.11 -12.09
C PHE A 300 -4.14 -39.61 -13.09
N LEU A 301 -4.16 -38.30 -13.37
CA LEU A 301 -4.68 -37.88 -14.66
C LEU A 301 -3.83 -38.63 -15.70
N PRO A 302 -4.40 -39.47 -16.60
CA PRO A 302 -3.61 -40.05 -17.68
C PRO A 302 -2.96 -38.87 -18.34
N GLY A 303 -1.62 -38.81 -18.29
CA GLY A 303 -0.88 -37.56 -18.36
C GLY A 303 -1.63 -36.58 -19.24
N SER A 304 -2.06 -35.44 -18.69
CA SER A 304 -2.32 -34.32 -19.58
C SER A 304 -0.93 -33.93 -20.07
N TRP A 305 -0.42 -34.73 -21.00
CA TRP A 305 0.54 -34.38 -21.98
C TRP A 305 -0.08 -33.10 -22.57
N MET A 306 0.26 -31.94 -21.99
CA MET A 306 0.28 -30.71 -22.75
C MET A 306 1.27 -30.87 -23.91
N ASP A 307 1.98 -31.99 -23.98
CA ASP A 307 2.24 -32.73 -25.19
C ASP A 307 0.95 -33.13 -25.96
N TYR A 308 0.36 -32.13 -26.61
CA TYR A 308 0.39 -32.14 -28.07
C TYR A 308 0.12 -33.54 -28.71
N GLN A 309 -1.05 -34.15 -28.53
CA GLN A 309 -1.33 -35.44 -29.19
C GLN A 309 -1.51 -35.29 -30.71
N GLY A 310 -0.87 -36.20 -31.46
CA GLY A 310 -0.76 -36.23 -32.92
C GLY A 310 0.71 -36.28 -33.36
N ASP A 311 1.06 -37.19 -34.27
CA ASP A 311 2.44 -37.38 -34.74
C ASP A 311 2.99 -36.11 -35.40
N THR A 312 2.10 -35.28 -35.98
CA THR A 312 2.44 -34.04 -36.69
C THR A 312 1.86 -32.78 -36.03
N ALA A 313 2.54 -31.62 -36.21
CA ALA A 313 2.11 -30.34 -35.65
C ALA A 313 0.67 -29.93 -36.00
N ARG A 314 0.17 -30.38 -37.16
CA ARG A 314 -1.16 -30.08 -37.66
C ARG A 314 -2.25 -30.85 -36.90
N GLU A 315 -2.01 -32.13 -36.61
CA GLU A 315 -2.92 -32.97 -35.81
C GLU A 315 -3.05 -32.44 -34.39
N ARG A 316 -1.93 -31.97 -33.84
CA ARG A 316 -1.91 -31.35 -32.51
C ARG A 316 -2.68 -30.05 -32.44
N GLN A 317 -2.56 -29.21 -33.47
CA GLN A 317 -3.32 -27.97 -33.58
C GLN A 317 -4.83 -28.27 -33.70
N HIS A 318 -5.18 -29.35 -34.40
CA HIS A 318 -6.56 -29.82 -34.52
C HIS A 318 -7.12 -30.31 -33.19
N ALA A 319 -6.39 -31.14 -32.44
CA ALA A 319 -6.80 -31.64 -31.13
C ALA A 319 -7.02 -30.50 -30.12
N ARG A 320 -6.16 -29.48 -30.12
CA ARG A 320 -6.35 -28.26 -29.31
C ARG A 320 -7.59 -27.49 -29.68
N ALA A 321 -7.82 -27.27 -30.97
CA ALA A 321 -9.02 -26.60 -31.45
C ALA A 321 -10.28 -27.38 -31.06
N GLU A 322 -10.24 -28.71 -31.07
CA GLU A 322 -11.35 -29.55 -30.65
C GLU A 322 -11.65 -29.49 -29.14
N ALA A 323 -10.61 -29.52 -28.30
CA ALA A 323 -10.78 -29.34 -26.85
C ALA A 323 -11.37 -27.95 -26.52
N GLN A 324 -10.87 -26.89 -27.18
CA GLN A 324 -11.42 -25.55 -27.04
C GLN A 324 -12.88 -25.47 -27.50
N ARG A 325 -13.25 -26.17 -28.58
CA ARG A 325 -14.65 -26.28 -29.01
C ARG A 325 -15.51 -26.96 -27.96
N ARG A 326 -15.09 -28.08 -27.37
CA ARG A 326 -15.87 -28.79 -26.32
C ARG A 326 -16.07 -27.93 -25.06
N ILE A 327 -15.05 -27.16 -24.66
CA ILE A 327 -15.15 -26.21 -23.54
C ILE A 327 -16.14 -25.08 -23.91
N ALA A 328 -16.03 -24.53 -25.11
CA ALA A 328 -16.95 -23.50 -25.59
C ALA A 328 -18.39 -24.01 -25.73
N GLU A 329 -18.59 -25.25 -26.17
CA GLU A 329 -19.89 -25.93 -26.22
C GLU A 329 -20.46 -26.15 -24.81
N SER A 330 -19.63 -26.59 -23.85
CA SER A 330 -20.04 -26.74 -22.45
C SER A 330 -20.43 -25.39 -21.82
N GLN A 331 -19.67 -24.33 -22.12
CA GLN A 331 -19.96 -22.96 -21.72
C GLN A 331 -21.25 -22.45 -22.37
N ALA A 332 -21.45 -22.70 -23.66
CA ALA A 332 -22.66 -22.32 -24.38
C ALA A 332 -23.91 -23.06 -23.88
N VAL A 333 -23.78 -24.33 -23.46
CA VAL A 333 -24.86 -25.08 -22.80
C VAL A 333 -25.18 -24.46 -21.43
N TRP A 334 -24.16 -24.08 -20.67
CA TRP A 334 -24.33 -23.36 -19.40
C TRP A 334 -25.02 -21.99 -19.61
N GLU A 335 -24.58 -21.21 -20.58
CA GLU A 335 -25.17 -19.91 -20.94
C GLU A 335 -26.60 -20.05 -21.51
N ALA A 336 -26.86 -21.08 -22.30
CA ALA A 336 -28.19 -21.38 -22.81
C ALA A 336 -29.16 -21.83 -21.69
N SER A 337 -28.66 -22.51 -20.66
CA SER A 337 -29.43 -22.78 -19.43
C SER A 337 -29.64 -21.54 -18.55
N ALA A 338 -28.87 -20.48 -18.79
CA ALA A 338 -28.99 -19.17 -18.15
C ALA A 338 -29.66 -18.16 -19.09
N ASN A 339 -30.83 -18.51 -19.64
CA ASN A 339 -31.52 -17.63 -20.59
C ASN A 339 -32.13 -16.38 -19.90
N GLU A 340 -32.26 -15.28 -20.63
CA GLU A 340 -32.77 -14.00 -20.09
C GLU A 340 -34.23 -14.09 -19.60
N GLU A 341 -34.98 -15.08 -20.10
CA GLU A 341 -36.39 -15.33 -19.78
C GLU A 341 -36.57 -16.10 -18.45
N THR A 342 -35.69 -17.06 -18.16
CA THR A 342 -35.57 -17.75 -16.86
C THR A 342 -35.02 -16.79 -15.82
N TRP A 343 -34.11 -15.89 -16.21
CA TRP A 343 -33.64 -14.80 -15.36
C TRP A 343 -34.71 -13.76 -15.06
N ARG A 344 -35.56 -13.39 -16.02
CA ARG A 344 -36.74 -12.52 -15.79
C ARG A 344 -37.78 -13.21 -14.92
N ARG A 345 -38.12 -14.46 -15.22
CA ARG A 345 -39.10 -15.25 -14.46
C ARG A 345 -38.65 -15.46 -13.00
N PHE A 346 -37.36 -15.63 -12.76
CA PHE A 346 -36.77 -15.67 -11.42
C PHE A 346 -36.93 -14.33 -10.68
N LYS A 347 -36.67 -13.20 -11.35
CA LYS A 347 -36.87 -11.86 -10.76
C LYS A 347 -38.34 -11.54 -10.48
N GLU A 348 -39.26 -12.00 -11.32
CA GLU A 348 -40.71 -11.83 -11.12
C GLU A 348 -41.25 -12.68 -9.97
N LEU A 349 -40.71 -13.88 -9.75
CA LEU A 349 -41.09 -14.76 -8.64
C LEU A 349 -40.48 -14.37 -7.28
N GLY A 350 -39.41 -13.57 -7.27
CA GLY A 350 -38.76 -13.05 -6.05
C GLY A 350 -39.29 -11.69 -5.57
N GLY A 351 -40.37 -11.19 -6.16
CA GLY A 351 -40.98 -9.90 -5.86
C GLY A 351 -42.37 -10.01 -5.22
N ALA A 352 -42.47 -10.64 -4.05
CA ALA A 352 -43.56 -10.49 -3.09
C ALA A 352 -43.02 -10.66 -1.67
#